data_AF-A0A2V5ZHB4-F1
#
_entry.id   AF-A0A2V5ZHB4-F1
#
_cell.length_a   1.000
_cell.length_b   1.000
_cell.length_c   1.000
_cell.angle_alpha   90.00
_cell.angle_beta   90.00
_cell.angle_gamma   90.00
#
_symmetry.space_group_name_H-M   'P 1'
#
loop_
_entity.id
_entity.type
_entity.pdbx_description
1 polymer ?
#
loop_
_entity_poly.entity_id
_entity_poly.type
_entity_poly.pdbx_seq_one_letter_code
_entity_poly.pdbx_strand_id
1 'polypeptide(L)'
;VTGHRVCFHWIDREQRKEWTPADWGFFIHDIRTRFLKPRGRLLLEINPRPDGSSFFTPELRALFESQGARIFRRKALLAADPSKRPRFKQI
;
A
#
# COMPACT_ATOMS: atom_id res chain seq x y z
N VAL A 1 7.62 8.41 -11.39
CA VAL A 1 7.50 7.66 -10.11
C VAL A 1 8.70 8.09 -9.28
N THR A 2 8.51 8.65 -8.08
CA THR A 2 9.61 9.21 -7.28
C THR A 2 10.24 8.22 -6.29
N GLY A 3 9.85 6.95 -6.35
CA GLY A 3 10.42 5.85 -5.59
C GLY A 3 9.72 4.53 -5.92
N HIS A 4 10.48 3.44 -6.04
CA HIS A 4 9.98 2.09 -6.31
C HIS A 4 10.77 1.11 -5.43
N ARG A 5 10.09 0.40 -4.53
CA ARG A 5 10.65 -0.70 -3.73
C ARG A 5 9.72 -1.91 -3.81
N VAL A 6 10.30 -3.10 -3.91
CA VAL A 6 9.59 -4.39 -4.02
C VAL A 6 9.90 -5.22 -2.77
N CYS A 7 8.97 -6.08 -2.36
CA CYS A 7 9.17 -7.12 -1.33
C CYS A 7 9.48 -6.70 0.13
N PHE A 8 9.23 -5.46 0.56
CA PHE A 8 9.63 -5.02 1.91
C PHE A 8 8.65 -5.38 3.05
N HIS A 9 7.49 -5.98 2.76
CA HIS A 9 6.47 -6.30 3.76
C HIS A 9 6.53 -7.73 4.31
N TRP A 10 7.47 -8.56 3.82
CA TRP A 10 7.75 -9.88 4.39
C TRP A 10 8.74 -9.70 5.55
N ILE A 11 8.29 -9.99 6.77
CA ILE A 11 9.13 -10.00 7.97
C ILE A 11 9.94 -11.30 8.00
N ASP A 12 9.26 -12.41 7.71
CA ASP A 12 9.87 -13.73 7.61
C ASP A 12 9.20 -14.48 6.45
N ARG A 13 9.99 -14.88 5.45
CA ARG A 13 9.49 -15.60 4.28
C ARG A 13 9.19 -17.07 4.58
N GLU A 14 9.96 -17.68 5.46
CA GLU A 14 9.83 -19.10 5.83
C GLU A 14 8.59 -19.29 6.69
N GLN A 15 8.37 -18.37 7.64
CA GLN A 15 7.18 -18.36 8.50
C GLN A 15 5.97 -17.66 7.87
N ARG A 16 6.10 -17.16 6.64
CA ARG A 16 5.07 -16.37 5.94
C ARG A 16 4.53 -15.20 6.78
N LYS A 17 5.40 -14.59 7.59
CA LYS A 17 5.06 -13.47 8.45
C LYS A 17 5.10 -12.18 7.64
N GLU A 18 3.94 -11.55 7.51
CA GLU A 18 3.75 -10.30 6.78
C GLU A 18 3.53 -9.13 7.75
N TRP A 19 3.66 -7.90 7.23
CA TRP A 19 3.24 -6.69 7.92
C TRP A 19 1.77 -6.73 8.28
N THR A 20 1.49 -6.43 9.54
CA THR A 20 0.14 -6.26 10.07
C THR A 20 -0.47 -4.95 9.58
N PRO A 21 -1.80 -4.75 9.75
CA PRO A 21 -2.40 -3.44 9.51
C PRO A 21 -1.74 -2.30 10.28
N ALA A 22 -1.21 -2.54 11.49
CA ALA A 22 -0.50 -1.52 12.26
C ALA A 22 0.83 -1.10 11.60
N ASP A 23 1.60 -2.08 11.11
CA ASP A 23 2.87 -1.82 10.39
C ASP A 23 2.64 -1.01 9.11
N TRP A 24 1.61 -1.36 8.34
CA TRP A 24 1.20 -0.62 7.15
C TRP A 24 0.70 0.79 7.49
N GLY A 25 -0.08 0.95 8.55
CA GLY A 25 -0.56 2.24 9.03
C GLY A 25 0.60 3.17 9.39
N PHE A 26 1.56 2.67 10.15
CA PHE A 26 2.79 3.39 10.50
C PHE A 26 3.56 3.83 9.26
N PHE A 27 3.83 2.91 8.34
CA PHE A 27 4.58 3.21 7.12
C PHE A 27 3.91 4.26 6.23
N ILE A 28 2.60 4.13 5.99
CA ILE A 28 1.84 5.09 5.18
C ILE A 28 1.87 6.47 5.84
N HIS A 29 1.71 6.52 7.17
CA HIS A 29 1.80 7.77 7.93
C HIS A 29 3.18 8.41 7.79
N ASP A 30 4.26 7.65 8.03
CA ASP A 30 5.64 8.15 7.98
C ASP A 30 6.01 8.67 6.57
N ILE A 31 5.60 7.96 5.51
CA ILE A 31 5.76 8.43 4.12
C ILE A 31 5.05 9.76 3.90
N ARG A 32 3.81 9.90 4.34
CA ARG A 32 3.01 11.13 4.16
C ARG A 32 3.60 12.32 4.90
N THR A 33 4.03 12.13 6.14
CA THR A 33 4.44 13.23 7.01
C THR A 33 5.88 13.68 6.73
N ARG A 34 6.76 12.79 6.26
CA ARG A 34 8.20 13.10 6.15
C ARG A 34 8.73 13.16 4.73
N PHE A 35 8.12 12.44 3.78
CA PHE A 35 8.73 12.22 2.47
C PHE A 35 7.87 12.70 1.30
N LEU A 36 6.55 12.65 1.42
CA LEU A 36 5.66 12.91 0.30
C LEU A 36 5.38 14.41 0.14
N LYS A 37 5.90 15.00 -0.96
CA LYS A 37 5.63 16.39 -1.32
C LYS A 37 4.12 16.66 -1.51
N PRO A 38 3.65 17.92 -1.41
CA PRO A 38 2.31 18.29 -1.84
C PRO A 38 2.03 17.79 -3.27
N ARG A 39 0.86 17.17 -3.47
CA ARG A 39 0.44 16.51 -4.73
C ARG A 39 1.24 15.24 -5.11
N GLY A 40 2.18 14.82 -4.28
CA GLY A 40 2.86 13.54 -4.39
C GLY A 40 1.89 12.36 -4.28
N ARG A 41 2.30 11.22 -4.85
CA ARG A 41 1.53 9.98 -4.83
C ARG A 41 2.42 8.82 -4.40
N LEU A 42 1.88 7.95 -3.56
CA LEU A 42 2.48 6.68 -3.18
C LEU A 42 1.78 5.57 -3.96
N LEU A 43 2.53 4.80 -4.75
CA LEU A 43 2.04 3.61 -5.41
C LEU A 43 2.71 2.41 -4.76
N LEU A 44 1.90 1.53 -4.20
CA LEU A 44 2.32 0.27 -3.62
C LEU A 44 1.85 -0.88 -4.50
N GLU A 45 2.71 -1.87 -4.66
CA GLU A 45 2.42 -3.09 -5.39
C GLU A 45 2.65 -4.28 -4.45
N ILE A 46 1.58 -5.01 -4.16
CA ILE A 46 1.58 -6.13 -3.23
C ILE A 46 1.93 -7.41 -3.99
N ASN A 47 2.80 -8.22 -3.40
CA ASN A 47 3.22 -9.48 -4.01
C ASN A 47 2.08 -10.50 -3.95
N PRO A 48 1.96 -11.40 -4.94
CA PRO A 48 1.06 -12.55 -4.82
C PRO A 48 1.45 -13.41 -3.63
N ARG A 49 0.44 -13.94 -2.95
CA ARG A 49 0.63 -14.93 -1.88
C ARG A 49 0.92 -16.31 -2.51
N PRO A 50 1.77 -17.14 -1.89
CA PRO A 50 2.12 -18.47 -2.44
C PRO A 50 0.91 -19.41 -2.62
N ASP A 51 -0.14 -19.22 -1.84
CA ASP A 51 -1.38 -20.00 -1.88
C ASP A 51 -2.38 -19.51 -2.95
N GLY A 52 -2.03 -18.48 -3.72
CA GLY A 52 -2.90 -17.90 -4.74
C GLY A 52 -4.08 -17.08 -4.19
N SER A 53 -4.13 -16.86 -2.87
CA SER A 53 -5.18 -16.06 -2.24
C SER A 53 -5.04 -14.56 -2.57
N SER A 54 -6.05 -13.77 -2.22
CA SER A 54 -6.13 -12.34 -2.52
C SER A 54 -4.87 -11.58 -2.07
N PHE A 55 -4.38 -10.66 -2.92
CA PHE A 55 -3.26 -9.78 -2.59
C PHE A 55 -3.49 -9.00 -1.28
N PHE A 56 -4.74 -8.60 -1.04
CA PHE A 56 -5.15 -7.92 0.18
C PHE A 56 -6.09 -8.83 0.96
N THR A 57 -5.77 -9.11 2.23
CA THR A 57 -6.78 -9.64 3.17
C THR A 57 -7.91 -8.61 3.33
N PRO A 58 -9.10 -8.99 3.79
CA PRO A 58 -10.19 -8.05 4.06
C PRO A 58 -9.78 -6.90 5.00
N GLU A 59 -9.01 -7.21 6.05
CA GLU A 59 -8.52 -6.24 7.03
C GLU A 59 -7.54 -5.27 6.39
N LEU A 60 -6.61 -5.79 5.58
CA LEU A 60 -5.63 -4.97 4.89
C LEU A 60 -6.29 -4.07 3.84
N ARG A 61 -7.27 -4.59 3.10
CA ARG A 61 -8.07 -3.80 2.17
C ARG A 61 -8.77 -2.66 2.88
N ALA A 62 -9.46 -2.95 4.00
CA ALA A 62 -10.17 -1.95 4.78
C ALA A 62 -9.24 -0.85 5.31
N LEU A 63 -8.04 -1.22 5.79
CA LEU A 63 -7.01 -0.25 6.17
C LEU A 63 -6.62 0.65 4.99
N PHE A 64 -6.28 0.07 3.85
CA PHE A 64 -5.82 0.87 2.71
C PHE A 64 -6.93 1.81 2.20
N GLU A 65 -8.17 1.33 2.14
CA GLU A 65 -9.33 2.13 1.74
C GLU A 65 -9.63 3.24 2.75
N SER A 66 -9.50 2.99 4.06
CA SER A 66 -9.63 4.03 5.10
C SER A 66 -8.52 5.08 5.03
N GLN A 67 -7.34 4.70 4.53
CA GLN A 67 -6.24 5.61 4.21
C GLN A 67 -6.41 6.35 2.87
N GLY A 68 -7.55 6.21 2.19
CA GLY A 68 -7.86 6.89 0.93
C GLY A 68 -7.27 6.23 -0.31
N ALA A 69 -6.80 4.98 -0.21
CA ALA A 69 -6.24 4.27 -1.34
C ALA A 69 -7.29 3.96 -2.41
N ARG A 70 -6.87 4.04 -3.68
CA ARG A 70 -7.55 3.34 -4.78
C ARG A 70 -6.84 2.01 -5.01
N ILE A 71 -7.56 0.91 -4.87
CA ILE A 71 -7.02 -0.43 -5.12
C ILE A 71 -7.41 -0.90 -6.52
N PHE A 72 -6.45 -1.46 -7.25
CA PHE A 72 -6.68 -2.13 -8.54
C PHE A 72 -5.75 -3.34 -8.68
N ARG A 73 -6.33 -4.54 -8.77
CA ARG A 73 -5.58 -5.81 -8.75
C ARG A 73 -4.64 -5.86 -7.53
N ARG A 74 -3.32 -5.89 -7.78
CA ARG A 74 -2.27 -5.91 -6.76
C ARG A 74 -1.75 -4.53 -6.34
N LYS A 75 -2.32 -3.45 -6.86
CA LYS A 75 -1.83 -2.08 -6.66
C LYS A 75 -2.72 -1.30 -5.71
N ALA A 76 -2.10 -0.50 -4.85
CA ALA A 76 -2.75 0.52 -4.05
C ALA A 76 -2.12 1.89 -4.32
N LEU A 77 -2.95 2.86 -4.72
CA LEU A 77 -2.53 4.22 -5.03
C LEU A 77 -3.08 5.20 -3.99
N LEU A 78 -2.19 5.92 -3.31
CA LEU A 78 -2.51 6.89 -2.27
C LEU A 78 -2.01 8.30 -2.67
N ALA A 79 -2.74 9.32 -2.25
CA ALA A 79 -2.31 10.71 -2.30
C ALA A 79 -1.66 11.13 -0.98
N ALA A 80 -0.91 12.23 -1.02
CA ALA A 80 -0.36 12.88 0.18
C ALA A 80 -1.46 13.27 1.18
N ASP A 81 -2.57 13.79 0.69
CA ASP A 81 -3.77 14.08 1.48
C ASP A 81 -4.67 12.83 1.53
N PRO A 82 -4.95 12.27 2.72
CA PRO A 82 -5.78 11.07 2.87
C PRO A 82 -7.24 11.26 2.44
N SER A 83 -7.74 12.51 2.41
CA SER A 83 -9.10 12.80 1.93
C SER A 83 -9.21 12.69 0.40
N LYS A 84 -8.09 12.71 -0.32
CA LYS A 84 -8.05 12.65 -1.79
C LYS A 84 -7.86 11.23 -2.27
N ARG A 85 -8.78 10.77 -3.11
CA ARG A 85 -8.72 9.44 -3.76
C ARG A 85 -8.16 9.56 -5.19
N PRO A 86 -6.87 9.30 -5.42
CA PRO A 86 -6.29 9.39 -6.75
C PRO A 86 -6.87 8.33 -7.70
N ARG A 87 -6.80 8.60 -9.01
CA ARG A 87 -7.19 7.64 -10.05
C ARG A 87 -5.95 7.07 -10.75
N PHE A 88 -6.03 5.80 -11.13
CA PHE A 88 -5.09 5.23 -12.10
C PHE A 88 -5.32 5.90 -13.46
N LYS A 89 -4.27 6.06 -14.27
CA LYS A 89 -4.45 6.49 -15.66
C LYS A 89 -5.26 5.42 -16.37
N GLN A 90 -6.32 5.82 -17.06
CA GLN A 90 -6.94 4.99 -18.08
C GLN A 90 -5.98 4.95 -19.28
N ILE A 91 -5.72 3.74 -19.78
CA ILE A 91 -4.97 3.51 -21.02
C ILE A 91 -6.00 3.43 -22.13
#